data_AF-A0A511N762-F1
#
_entry.id   AF-A0A511N762-F1
#
_cell.length_a   1.000
_cell.length_b   1.000
_cell.length_c   1.000
_cell.angle_alpha   90.00
_cell.angle_beta   90.00
_cell.angle_gamma   90.00
#
_symmetry.space_group_name_H-M   'P 1'
#
loop_
_entity.id
_entity.type
_entity.pdbx_description
1 polymer ?
#
loop_
_entity_poly.entity_id
_entity_poly.type
_entity_poly.pdbx_seq_one_letter_code
_entity_poly.pdbx_strand_id
1 'polypeptide(L)'
;MRSDLRGIHLAQVLDVHPEDYQVSVLLPHLARSEGIRVRLGGNRQHPVAGDFELPEKFDYGVVAFYANHPKCGIWLKSLSDEVRHIIPTELFKEDKHARVQHLPSDRTAIHFGDGSEEHRWPDGSFLTVMTRKDGTKSNTGLIRKLLDRFRTLGRMGQKPERKAFQGQRRPPVDVVFHHQSGAEVWITGDGSIQVQTARGHKIRMYDATEKARNPEDGSVQSTPDEDAQRVASELTIETEVGHKITLHDDPQEAEINRYVSVKTALGHEIRMKDKPDNDQFIQIKSNLGHEFFMRDKPDNNQFVRVKTALGHEFLMQDKPGNSQQVKVNSAAGHQVLLQDAPTKQLSLTSAAGHKFLIDDTTGTMILQAVTIVLKGIVKLGSEAAMRPVVGNNDVDSRGDATFATNATVFIQ
;
A
#
# COMPACT_ATOMS: atom_id res chain seq x y z
N MET A 1 -14.18 -52.99 -13.09
CA MET A 1 -15.20 -52.07 -12.54
C MET A 1 -15.80 -51.30 -13.70
N ARG A 2 -17.14 -51.28 -13.87
CA ARG A 2 -17.78 -50.38 -14.84
C ARG A 2 -17.83 -48.99 -14.21
N SER A 3 -16.99 -48.08 -14.70
CA SER A 3 -17.03 -46.68 -14.31
C SER A 3 -18.41 -46.09 -14.65
N ASP A 4 -19.01 -45.36 -13.73
CA ASP A 4 -20.31 -44.72 -13.98
C ASP A 4 -20.09 -43.46 -14.82
N LEU A 5 -20.57 -43.50 -16.08
CA LEU A 5 -20.51 -42.38 -17.01
C LEU A 5 -21.66 -41.41 -16.81
N ARG A 6 -22.75 -41.78 -16.13
CA ARG A 6 -23.94 -40.93 -16.05
C ARG A 6 -23.62 -39.63 -15.29
N GLY A 7 -24.02 -38.50 -15.86
CA GLY A 7 -23.82 -37.18 -15.26
C GLY A 7 -22.97 -36.24 -16.11
N ILE A 8 -22.47 -35.18 -15.49
CA ILE A 8 -21.68 -34.12 -16.12
C ILE A 8 -20.22 -34.29 -15.73
N HIS A 9 -19.33 -34.19 -16.71
CA HIS A 9 -17.90 -34.42 -16.55
C HIS A 9 -17.09 -33.32 -17.22
N LEU A 10 -15.92 -33.04 -16.65
CA LEU A 10 -14.89 -32.26 -17.32
C LEU A 10 -14.15 -33.17 -18.30
N ALA A 11 -13.92 -32.65 -19.51
CA ALA A 11 -13.32 -33.40 -20.60
C ALA A 11 -12.38 -32.51 -21.42
N GLN A 12 -11.35 -33.13 -22.01
CA GLN A 12 -10.44 -32.46 -22.94
C GLN A 12 -10.69 -32.98 -24.36
N VAL A 13 -10.77 -32.10 -25.35
CA VAL A 13 -10.90 -32.48 -26.76
C VAL A 13 -9.57 -33.07 -27.26
N LEU A 14 -9.61 -34.32 -27.72
CA LEU A 14 -8.47 -35.00 -28.35
C LEU A 14 -8.47 -34.80 -29.86
N ASP A 15 -9.65 -34.78 -30.48
CA ASP A 15 -9.81 -34.66 -31.92
C ASP A 15 -11.22 -34.18 -32.27
N VAL A 16 -11.35 -33.47 -33.40
CA VAL A 16 -12.60 -32.85 -33.85
C VAL A 16 -13.05 -33.51 -35.14
N HIS A 17 -14.33 -33.88 -35.22
CA HIS A 17 -14.93 -34.59 -36.36
C HIS A 17 -16.09 -33.73 -36.92
N PRO A 18 -15.81 -32.68 -37.70
CA PRO A 18 -16.83 -31.72 -38.15
C PRO A 18 -17.95 -32.37 -38.96
N GLU A 19 -17.60 -33.31 -39.84
CA GLU A 19 -18.55 -34.03 -40.71
C GLU A 19 -19.60 -34.84 -39.94
N ASP A 20 -19.24 -35.29 -38.73
CA ASP A 20 -20.09 -36.11 -37.86
C ASP A 20 -20.78 -35.29 -36.75
N TYR A 21 -20.51 -33.97 -36.67
CA TYR A 21 -20.86 -33.10 -35.54
C TYR A 21 -20.47 -33.71 -34.19
N GLN A 22 -19.25 -34.27 -34.13
CA GLN A 22 -18.73 -35.00 -32.98
C GLN A 22 -17.32 -34.55 -32.60
N VAL A 23 -16.97 -34.79 -31.35
CA VAL A 23 -15.61 -34.62 -30.83
C VAL A 23 -15.20 -35.86 -30.06
N SER A 24 -13.93 -36.24 -30.19
CA SER A 24 -13.35 -37.28 -29.35
C SER A 24 -12.78 -36.63 -28.10
N VAL A 25 -13.27 -37.03 -26.92
CA VAL A 25 -12.89 -36.40 -25.65
C VAL A 25 -12.20 -37.37 -24.72
N LEU A 26 -11.19 -36.88 -24.01
CA LEU A 26 -10.55 -37.54 -22.88
C LEU A 26 -11.28 -37.15 -21.61
N LEU A 27 -11.67 -38.15 -20.82
CA LEU A 27 -12.18 -37.98 -19.47
C LEU A 27 -11.04 -38.27 -18.48
N PRO A 28 -10.40 -37.24 -17.86
CA PRO A 28 -9.19 -37.44 -17.07
C PRO A 28 -9.35 -38.42 -15.91
N HIS A 29 -10.54 -38.50 -15.33
CA HIS A 29 -10.85 -39.38 -14.20
C HIS A 29 -11.06 -40.85 -14.57
N LEU A 30 -11.15 -41.20 -15.87
CA LEU A 30 -11.40 -42.57 -16.31
C LEU A 30 -10.14 -43.38 -16.65
N ALA A 31 -8.94 -42.77 -16.59
CA ALA A 31 -7.66 -43.43 -16.88
C ALA A 31 -7.67 -44.26 -18.18
N ARG A 32 -8.35 -43.77 -19.22
CA ARG A 32 -8.39 -44.37 -20.55
C ARG A 32 -7.53 -43.55 -21.50
N SER A 33 -6.72 -44.22 -22.30
CA SER A 33 -5.93 -43.59 -23.37
C SER A 33 -6.76 -43.29 -24.62
N GLU A 34 -7.88 -44.00 -24.80
CA GLU A 34 -8.76 -43.83 -25.95
C GLU A 34 -9.86 -42.80 -25.68
N GLY A 35 -10.00 -41.85 -26.61
CA GLY A 35 -11.05 -40.84 -26.58
C GLY A 35 -12.45 -41.42 -26.74
N ILE A 36 -13.44 -40.81 -26.10
CA ILE A 36 -14.85 -41.14 -26.28
C ILE A 36 -15.45 -40.16 -27.29
N ARG A 37 -16.06 -40.66 -28.37
CA ARG A 37 -16.81 -39.82 -29.30
C ARG A 37 -18.12 -39.35 -28.66
N VAL A 38 -18.29 -38.03 -28.61
CA VAL A 38 -19.48 -37.36 -28.08
C VAL A 38 -20.02 -36.36 -29.09
N ARG A 39 -21.34 -36.16 -29.10
CA ARG A 39 -22.00 -35.24 -30.05
C ARG A 39 -21.86 -33.80 -29.58
N LEU A 40 -21.77 -32.85 -30.51
CA LEU A 40 -21.79 -31.43 -30.17
C LEU A 40 -23.21 -30.98 -29.79
N GLY A 41 -23.33 -30.33 -28.63
CA GLY A 41 -24.51 -29.54 -28.27
C GLY A 41 -24.51 -28.25 -29.09
N GLY A 42 -25.69 -27.82 -29.55
CA GLY A 42 -25.86 -26.56 -30.27
C GLY A 42 -27.04 -25.79 -29.70
N ASN A 43 -26.98 -24.46 -29.72
CA ASN A 43 -28.05 -23.59 -29.18
C ASN A 43 -29.34 -23.69 -30.01
N ARG A 44 -29.26 -24.11 -31.27
CA ARG A 44 -30.38 -24.38 -32.17
C ARG A 44 -30.08 -25.56 -33.09
N GLN A 45 -30.53 -26.76 -32.74
CA GLN A 45 -30.36 -27.96 -33.58
C GLN A 45 -31.56 -28.12 -34.51
N HIS A 46 -31.52 -27.51 -35.71
CA HIS A 46 -32.48 -27.82 -36.77
C HIS A 46 -31.87 -28.87 -37.72
N PRO A 47 -32.66 -29.81 -38.28
CA PRO A 47 -32.15 -30.85 -39.20
C PRO A 47 -31.46 -30.33 -40.47
N VAL A 48 -31.64 -29.05 -40.79
CA VAL A 48 -31.15 -28.41 -42.03
C VAL A 48 -30.27 -27.18 -41.76
N ALA A 49 -30.32 -26.61 -40.55
CA ALA A 49 -29.63 -25.36 -40.22
C ALA A 49 -29.41 -25.23 -38.70
N GLY A 50 -28.21 -25.51 -38.22
CA GLY A 50 -27.88 -25.36 -36.81
C GLY A 50 -26.53 -24.67 -36.61
N ASP A 51 -26.47 -23.85 -35.57
CA ASP A 51 -25.24 -23.21 -35.14
C ASP A 51 -24.56 -24.13 -34.12
N PHE A 52 -23.40 -24.67 -34.52
CA PHE A 52 -22.54 -25.47 -33.67
C PHE A 52 -21.24 -24.72 -33.44
N GLU A 53 -20.90 -24.49 -32.18
CA GLU A 53 -19.56 -24.05 -31.80
C GLU A 53 -18.64 -25.29 -31.80
N LEU A 54 -17.71 -25.32 -32.74
CA LEU A 54 -16.70 -26.37 -32.83
C LEU A 54 -15.57 -26.05 -31.85
N PRO A 55 -15.32 -26.88 -30.82
CA PRO A 55 -14.18 -26.70 -29.95
C PRO A 55 -12.89 -27.05 -30.70
N GLU A 56 -11.77 -26.45 -30.29
CA GLU A 56 -10.47 -26.77 -30.85
C GLU A 56 -9.85 -27.99 -30.18
N LYS A 57 -8.85 -28.58 -30.84
CA LYS A 57 -8.07 -29.66 -30.23
C LYS A 57 -7.37 -29.13 -28.98
N PHE A 58 -7.45 -29.90 -27.90
CA PHE A 58 -6.97 -29.58 -26.55
C PHE A 58 -7.83 -28.62 -25.73
N ASP A 59 -8.97 -28.16 -26.24
CA ASP A 59 -9.95 -27.41 -25.45
C ASP A 59 -10.44 -28.24 -24.27
N TYR A 60 -10.64 -27.57 -23.14
CA TYR A 60 -11.34 -28.12 -22.00
C TYR A 60 -12.80 -27.70 -22.04
N GLY A 61 -13.68 -28.60 -21.64
CA GLY A 61 -15.10 -28.31 -21.63
C GLY A 61 -15.90 -29.34 -20.87
N VAL A 62 -17.21 -29.12 -20.88
CA VAL A 62 -18.17 -29.90 -20.11
C VAL A 62 -18.88 -30.87 -21.03
N VAL A 63 -18.91 -32.15 -20.66
CA VAL A 63 -19.64 -33.20 -21.37
C VAL A 63 -20.67 -33.86 -20.46
N ALA A 64 -21.87 -34.11 -20.96
CA ALA A 64 -22.92 -34.79 -20.22
C ALA A 64 -23.26 -36.14 -20.85
N PHE A 65 -23.39 -37.17 -20.04
CA PHE A 65 -23.93 -38.48 -20.46
C PHE A 65 -25.27 -38.72 -19.78
N TYR A 66 -26.33 -38.80 -20.57
CA TYR A 66 -27.69 -39.03 -20.05
C TYR A 66 -27.94 -40.50 -19.66
N ALA A 67 -27.11 -41.42 -20.13
CA ALA A 67 -27.10 -42.83 -19.76
C ALA A 67 -25.66 -43.28 -19.47
N ASN A 68 -25.50 -44.38 -18.74
CA ASN A 68 -24.18 -44.96 -18.47
C ASN A 68 -23.64 -45.72 -19.70
N HIS A 69 -23.51 -45.02 -20.84
CA HIS A 69 -23.08 -45.57 -22.12
C HIS A 69 -22.27 -44.52 -22.91
N PRO A 70 -21.08 -44.86 -23.45
CA PRO A 70 -20.20 -43.89 -24.12
C PRO A 70 -20.84 -43.16 -25.31
N LYS A 71 -21.73 -43.82 -26.06
CA LYS A 71 -22.44 -43.21 -27.20
C LYS A 71 -23.50 -42.16 -26.82
N CYS A 72 -23.77 -41.99 -25.52
CA CYS A 72 -24.79 -41.08 -25.01
C CYS A 72 -24.19 -39.75 -24.52
N GLY A 73 -22.93 -39.45 -24.85
CA GLY A 73 -22.27 -38.21 -24.46
C GLY A 73 -22.62 -37.04 -25.39
N ILE A 74 -22.81 -35.86 -24.79
CA ILE A 74 -23.06 -34.59 -25.47
C ILE A 74 -22.10 -33.54 -24.90
N TRP A 75 -21.30 -32.92 -25.75
CA TRP A 75 -20.47 -31.76 -25.42
C TRP A 75 -21.38 -30.55 -25.20
N LEU A 76 -21.34 -29.96 -24.02
CA LEU A 76 -22.21 -28.84 -23.67
C LEU A 76 -21.56 -27.50 -24.01
N LYS A 77 -20.29 -27.29 -23.62
CA LYS A 77 -19.58 -26.02 -23.82
C LYS A 77 -18.09 -26.14 -23.56
N SER A 78 -17.26 -25.38 -24.30
CA SER A 78 -15.85 -25.13 -23.96
C SER A 78 -15.71 -24.12 -22.82
N LEU A 79 -14.72 -24.31 -21.97
CA LEU A 79 -14.33 -23.34 -20.95
C LEU A 79 -13.41 -22.29 -21.59
N SER A 80 -13.50 -21.03 -21.15
CA SER A 80 -12.58 -19.98 -21.58
C SER A 80 -11.18 -20.20 -21.01
N ASP A 81 -10.17 -19.64 -21.67
CA ASP A 81 -8.79 -19.70 -21.20
C ASP A 81 -8.62 -19.09 -19.80
N GLU A 82 -9.40 -18.07 -19.44
CA GLU A 82 -9.40 -17.50 -18.08
C GLU A 82 -9.75 -18.56 -17.02
N VAL A 83 -10.76 -19.39 -17.27
CA VAL A 83 -11.15 -20.49 -16.38
C VAL A 83 -10.13 -21.63 -16.40
N ARG A 84 -9.43 -21.82 -17.53
CA ARG A 84 -8.35 -22.80 -17.70
C ARG A 84 -7.15 -22.51 -16.81
N HIS A 85 -6.84 -21.24 -16.56
CA HIS A 85 -5.69 -20.81 -15.74
C HIS A 85 -6.01 -20.66 -14.24
N ILE A 86 -7.28 -20.76 -13.83
CA ILE A 86 -7.69 -20.72 -12.41
C ILE A 86 -7.26 -21.98 -11.63
N ILE A 87 -6.81 -23.04 -12.31
CA ILE A 87 -6.44 -24.31 -11.68
C ILE A 87 -4.96 -24.63 -11.92
N PRO A 88 -4.03 -24.23 -11.03
CA PRO A 88 -2.71 -24.85 -10.97
C PRO A 88 -2.79 -26.07 -10.05
N THR A 89 -3.39 -27.16 -10.54
CA THR A 89 -3.50 -28.41 -9.78
C THR A 89 -2.16 -29.10 -9.57
N GLU A 90 -1.16 -28.75 -10.36
CA GLU A 90 0.15 -29.43 -10.39
C GLU A 90 1.10 -28.91 -9.30
N LEU A 91 1.08 -27.61 -8.99
CA LEU A 91 2.04 -27.00 -8.05
C LEU A 91 1.80 -27.40 -6.58
N PHE A 92 0.57 -27.71 -6.18
CA PHE A 92 0.28 -28.18 -4.81
C PHE A 92 0.47 -29.70 -4.62
N LYS A 93 0.51 -30.49 -5.70
CA LYS A 93 0.71 -31.95 -5.65
C LYS A 93 2.18 -32.33 -5.41
N GLU A 94 3.12 -31.51 -5.87
CA GLU A 94 4.55 -31.82 -5.77
C GLU A 94 5.18 -31.43 -4.42
N ASP A 95 4.59 -30.50 -3.67
CA ASP A 95 5.07 -30.18 -2.33
C ASP A 95 4.47 -31.13 -1.28
N LYS A 96 5.23 -32.18 -0.95
CA LYS A 96 4.92 -33.15 0.13
C LYS A 96 4.81 -32.50 1.52
N HIS A 97 5.23 -31.25 1.71
CA HIS A 97 5.32 -30.58 3.00
C HIS A 97 4.42 -29.35 3.15
N ALA A 98 3.84 -28.82 2.07
CA ALA A 98 2.81 -27.78 2.15
C ALA A 98 1.62 -28.22 3.02
N ARG A 99 1.28 -27.40 4.02
CA ARG A 99 0.11 -27.58 4.90
C ARG A 99 -0.74 -26.32 4.85
N VAL A 100 -2.01 -26.50 4.48
CA VAL A 100 -3.04 -25.46 4.60
C VAL A 100 -3.73 -25.69 5.94
N GLN A 101 -3.66 -24.70 6.83
CA GLN A 101 -4.38 -24.72 8.09
C GLN A 101 -5.48 -23.66 8.04
N HIS A 102 -6.72 -24.14 8.07
CA HIS A 102 -7.91 -23.30 8.04
C HIS A 102 -8.35 -22.99 9.48
N LEU A 103 -8.56 -21.72 9.81
CA LEU A 103 -8.99 -21.25 11.13
C LEU A 103 -10.30 -20.47 10.97
N PRO A 104 -11.47 -21.14 11.01
CA PRO A 104 -12.73 -20.52 10.62
C PRO A 104 -13.07 -19.29 11.47
N SER A 105 -13.30 -18.17 10.78
CA SER A 105 -14.06 -17.02 11.26
C SER A 105 -15.55 -17.39 11.28
N ASP A 106 -16.24 -17.06 12.37
CA ASP A 106 -17.63 -17.46 12.65
C ASP A 106 -18.69 -16.70 11.83
N ARG A 107 -18.28 -15.76 10.96
CA ARG A 107 -19.21 -14.85 10.28
C ARG A 107 -19.66 -15.28 8.89
N THR A 108 -18.95 -16.16 8.19
CA THR A 108 -19.18 -16.41 6.75
C THR A 108 -19.00 -17.85 6.27
N ALA A 109 -18.70 -18.79 7.17
CA ALA A 109 -18.45 -20.18 6.83
C ALA A 109 -19.75 -21.03 6.81
N ILE A 110 -20.05 -21.63 5.67
CA ILE A 110 -21.05 -22.68 5.51
C ILE A 110 -20.33 -24.03 5.57
N HIS A 111 -20.63 -24.82 6.59
CA HIS A 111 -20.06 -26.17 6.74
C HIS A 111 -20.96 -27.20 6.07
N PHE A 112 -20.39 -28.01 5.17
CA PHE A 112 -21.10 -29.12 4.54
C PHE A 112 -20.83 -30.43 5.28
N GLY A 113 -21.80 -31.35 5.22
CA GLY A 113 -21.71 -32.66 5.87
C GLY A 113 -20.60 -33.58 5.32
N ASP A 114 -19.94 -33.18 4.24
CA ASP A 114 -18.78 -33.86 3.68
C ASP A 114 -17.45 -33.24 4.15
N GLY A 115 -17.48 -32.29 5.09
CA GLY A 115 -16.29 -31.63 5.62
C GLY A 115 -15.67 -30.60 4.66
N SER A 116 -16.29 -30.31 3.52
CA SER A 116 -16.00 -29.10 2.77
C SER A 116 -16.63 -27.89 3.45
N GLU A 117 -16.03 -26.72 3.25
CA GLU A 117 -16.49 -25.46 3.80
C GLU A 117 -16.55 -24.44 2.67
N GLU A 118 -17.63 -23.67 2.59
CA GLU A 118 -17.71 -22.51 1.71
C GLU A 118 -17.68 -21.25 2.55
N HIS A 119 -16.75 -20.36 2.22
CA HIS A 119 -16.63 -19.05 2.84
C HIS A 119 -17.19 -18.03 1.88
N ARG A 120 -18.24 -17.34 2.29
CA ARG A 120 -18.80 -16.25 1.49
C ARG A 120 -17.99 -14.99 1.72
N TRP A 121 -17.38 -14.47 0.67
CA TRP A 121 -16.61 -13.23 0.71
C TRP A 121 -17.56 -12.01 0.66
N PRO A 122 -17.10 -10.81 1.07
CA PRO A 122 -17.91 -9.59 1.04
C PRO A 122 -18.48 -9.25 -0.34
N ASP A 123 -17.75 -9.62 -1.40
CA ASP A 123 -18.18 -9.46 -2.81
C ASP A 123 -19.23 -10.50 -3.26
N GLY A 124 -19.58 -11.45 -2.38
CA GLY A 124 -20.53 -12.53 -2.63
C GLY A 124 -19.94 -13.75 -3.33
N SER A 125 -18.63 -13.75 -3.64
CA SER A 125 -17.93 -14.94 -4.13
C SER A 125 -17.77 -15.98 -3.00
N PHE A 126 -17.52 -17.23 -3.39
CA PHE A 126 -17.35 -18.32 -2.44
C PHE A 126 -15.94 -18.90 -2.56
N LEU A 127 -15.21 -18.93 -1.46
CA LEU A 127 -14.01 -19.73 -1.33
C LEU A 127 -14.40 -21.10 -0.77
N THR A 128 -14.35 -22.13 -1.62
CA THR A 128 -14.55 -23.50 -1.16
C THR A 128 -13.24 -24.08 -0.66
N VAL A 129 -13.14 -24.29 0.65
CA VAL A 129 -12.01 -24.98 1.28
C VAL A 129 -12.34 -26.46 1.35
N MET A 130 -11.65 -27.26 0.53
CA MET A 130 -11.74 -28.72 0.59
C MET A 130 -10.71 -29.26 1.60
N THR A 131 -11.18 -29.89 2.68
CA THR A 131 -10.34 -30.36 3.80
C THR A 131 -9.42 -31.55 3.50
N ARG A 132 -9.32 -32.00 2.23
CA ARG A 132 -8.42 -33.09 1.84
C ARG A 132 -7.51 -32.71 0.68
N LYS A 133 -6.22 -33.00 0.86
CA LYS A 133 -5.11 -32.82 -0.11
C LYS A 133 -5.33 -33.58 -1.43
N ASP A 134 -6.27 -34.55 -1.47
CA ASP A 134 -6.56 -35.40 -2.63
C ASP A 134 -7.86 -35.04 -3.36
N GLY A 135 -8.62 -34.02 -2.91
CA GLY A 135 -9.91 -33.66 -3.50
C GLY A 135 -10.98 -34.76 -3.39
N THR A 136 -10.74 -35.82 -2.62
CA THR A 136 -11.74 -36.86 -2.42
C THR A 136 -12.80 -36.35 -1.45
N LYS A 137 -14.08 -36.48 -1.81
CA LYS A 137 -15.19 -36.26 -0.86
C LYS A 137 -14.87 -37.03 0.41
N SER A 138 -15.01 -36.42 1.59
CA SER A 138 -14.87 -37.18 2.82
C SER A 138 -15.76 -38.41 2.69
N ASN A 139 -15.22 -39.54 3.13
CA ASN A 139 -15.87 -40.82 2.92
C ASN A 139 -17.14 -40.82 3.80
N THR A 140 -18.22 -40.25 3.27
CA THR A 140 -19.53 -40.14 3.90
C THR A 140 -20.04 -41.54 4.24
N GLY A 141 -19.62 -42.56 3.48
CA GLY A 141 -19.81 -43.97 3.83
C GLY A 141 -19.05 -44.42 5.08
N LEU A 142 -17.86 -43.89 5.34
CA LEU A 142 -17.05 -44.19 6.54
C LEU A 142 -17.55 -43.42 7.76
N ILE A 143 -18.00 -42.17 7.60
CA ILE A 143 -18.68 -41.39 8.65
C ILE A 143 -20.04 -42.03 8.98
N ARG A 144 -20.81 -42.47 7.98
CA ARG A 144 -22.07 -43.21 8.19
C ARG A 144 -21.84 -44.57 8.84
N LYS A 145 -20.80 -45.31 8.44
CA LYS A 145 -20.39 -46.57 9.10
C LYS A 145 -19.89 -46.35 10.53
N LEU A 146 -19.20 -45.24 10.81
CA LEU A 146 -18.78 -44.89 12.17
C LEU A 146 -20.00 -44.51 13.01
N LEU A 147 -20.91 -43.68 12.50
CA LEU A 147 -22.17 -43.32 13.16
C LEU A 147 -23.07 -44.54 13.39
N ASP A 148 -23.14 -45.48 12.45
CA ASP A 148 -23.88 -46.74 12.61
C ASP A 148 -23.19 -47.70 13.58
N ARG A 149 -21.85 -47.72 13.65
CA ARG A 149 -21.10 -48.43 14.71
C ARG A 149 -21.34 -47.82 16.09
N PHE A 150 -21.41 -46.49 16.20
CA PHE A 150 -21.70 -45.81 17.46
C PHE A 150 -23.15 -46.02 17.91
N ARG A 151 -24.09 -46.15 16.97
CA ARG A 151 -25.49 -46.55 17.27
C ARG A 151 -25.62 -48.00 17.72
N THR A 152 -24.86 -48.92 17.14
CA THR A 152 -24.92 -50.36 17.48
C THR A 152 -24.18 -50.72 18.76
N LEU A 153 -23.22 -49.92 19.21
CA LEU A 153 -22.45 -50.18 20.43
C LEU A 153 -23.13 -49.72 21.74
N GLY A 154 -24.40 -49.31 21.72
CA GLY A 154 -25.18 -49.03 22.94
C GLY A 154 -24.60 -47.94 23.85
N ARG A 155 -23.58 -47.20 23.39
CA ARG A 155 -23.10 -46.00 24.08
C ARG A 155 -24.15 -44.94 23.84
N MET A 156 -25.07 -44.83 24.81
CA MET A 156 -26.00 -43.70 24.96
C MET A 156 -25.26 -42.43 24.55
N GLY A 157 -25.80 -41.79 23.53
CA GLY A 157 -25.23 -40.58 22.97
C GLY A 157 -24.91 -39.61 24.09
N GLN A 158 -23.67 -39.13 24.13
CA GLN A 158 -23.45 -37.79 24.62
C GLN A 158 -24.44 -36.92 23.85
N LYS A 159 -25.47 -36.41 24.54
CA LYS A 159 -26.34 -35.39 23.97
C LYS A 159 -25.40 -34.32 23.43
N PRO A 160 -25.58 -33.85 22.19
CA PRO A 160 -24.77 -32.78 21.65
C PRO A 160 -24.85 -31.60 22.63
N GLU A 161 -23.78 -31.40 23.39
CA GLU A 161 -23.68 -30.31 24.34
C GLU A 161 -23.14 -29.12 23.56
N ARG A 162 -23.94 -28.06 23.50
CA ARG A 162 -23.52 -26.80 22.89
C ARG A 162 -22.47 -26.19 23.82
N LYS A 163 -21.20 -26.49 23.56
CA LYS A 163 -20.10 -25.83 24.26
C LYS A 163 -20.10 -24.36 23.88
N ALA A 164 -20.12 -23.48 24.89
CA ALA A 164 -19.91 -22.06 24.65
C ALA A 164 -18.56 -21.89 23.93
N PHE A 165 -18.58 -21.13 22.83
CA PHE A 165 -17.36 -20.80 22.09
C PHE A 165 -16.39 -20.09 23.05
N GLN A 166 -15.22 -20.68 23.28
CA GLN A 166 -14.25 -20.16 24.25
C GLN A 166 -13.42 -18.98 23.71
N GLY A 167 -13.77 -18.44 22.53
CA GLY A 167 -12.92 -17.51 21.80
C GLY A 167 -11.72 -18.23 21.20
N GLN A 168 -11.40 -17.99 19.94
CA GLN A 168 -10.08 -18.37 19.45
C GLN A 168 -9.04 -17.44 20.09
N ARG A 169 -7.93 -18.02 20.58
CA ARG A 169 -6.80 -17.27 21.15
C ARG A 169 -5.96 -16.54 20.09
N ARG A 170 -6.29 -16.74 18.81
CA ARG A 170 -5.62 -16.19 17.64
C ARG A 170 -6.63 -15.34 16.87
N PRO A 171 -6.17 -14.28 16.18
CA PRO A 171 -7.04 -13.50 15.29
C PRO A 171 -7.84 -14.42 14.36
N PRO A 172 -9.09 -14.06 14.01
CA PRO A 172 -9.84 -14.78 12.99
C PRO A 172 -9.16 -14.52 11.65
N VAL A 173 -8.26 -15.42 11.28
CA VAL A 173 -7.60 -15.48 9.99
C VAL A 173 -8.28 -16.60 9.23
N ASP A 174 -8.98 -16.28 8.17
CA ASP A 174 -9.77 -17.27 7.45
C ASP A 174 -8.87 -18.38 6.90
N VAL A 175 -7.72 -18.02 6.29
CA VAL A 175 -6.78 -18.99 5.72
C VAL A 175 -5.34 -18.67 6.11
N VAL A 176 -4.62 -19.66 6.65
CA VAL A 176 -3.16 -19.57 6.85
C VAL A 176 -2.45 -20.65 6.03
N PHE A 177 -1.55 -20.22 5.16
CA PHE A 177 -0.62 -21.09 4.44
C PHE A 177 0.72 -21.10 5.17
N HIS A 178 1.19 -22.29 5.54
CA HIS A 178 2.54 -22.47 6.08
C HIS A 178 3.47 -23.04 5.01
N HIS A 179 4.58 -22.37 4.76
CA HIS A 179 5.64 -22.82 3.86
C HIS A 179 6.81 -23.44 4.63
N GLN A 180 7.56 -24.36 4.01
CA GLN A 180 8.66 -25.07 4.66
C GLN A 180 9.81 -24.14 5.12
N SER A 181 9.98 -22.99 4.46
CA SER A 181 10.95 -21.98 4.91
C SER A 181 10.57 -21.34 6.26
N GLY A 182 9.41 -21.66 6.82
CA GLY A 182 8.80 -21.03 7.99
C GLY A 182 8.13 -19.70 7.65
N ALA A 183 7.91 -19.40 6.36
CA ALA A 183 7.05 -18.30 5.95
C ALA A 183 5.57 -18.68 6.10
N GLU A 184 4.75 -17.70 6.44
CA GLU A 184 3.32 -17.83 6.62
C GLU A 184 2.60 -16.79 5.75
N VAL A 185 1.52 -17.19 5.09
CA VAL A 185 0.62 -16.29 4.34
C VAL A 185 -0.75 -16.37 4.98
N TRP A 186 -1.23 -15.24 5.47
CA TRP A 186 -2.49 -15.09 6.19
C TRP A 186 -3.44 -14.34 5.26
N ILE A 187 -4.63 -14.89 5.04
CA ILE A 187 -5.70 -14.26 4.27
C ILE A 187 -6.92 -14.22 5.18
N THR A 188 -7.51 -13.04 5.34
CA THR A 188 -8.69 -12.82 6.17
C THR A 188 -9.93 -12.65 5.28
N GLY A 189 -11.12 -12.85 5.85
CA GLY A 189 -12.38 -12.78 5.12
C GLY A 189 -12.78 -11.41 4.60
N ASP A 190 -12.11 -10.36 5.07
CA ASP A 190 -12.21 -9.01 4.53
C ASP A 190 -11.27 -8.76 3.33
N GLY A 191 -10.50 -9.77 2.90
CA GLY A 191 -9.57 -9.64 1.76
C GLY A 191 -8.20 -9.09 2.13
N SER A 192 -7.90 -8.86 3.41
CA SER A 192 -6.54 -8.53 3.84
C SER A 192 -5.59 -9.72 3.63
N ILE A 193 -4.34 -9.42 3.29
CA ILE A 193 -3.29 -10.40 3.05
C ILE A 193 -2.05 -9.98 3.83
N GLN A 194 -1.52 -10.89 4.65
CA GLN A 194 -0.24 -10.74 5.31
C GLN A 194 0.70 -11.88 4.93
N VAL A 195 1.92 -11.54 4.52
CA VAL A 195 3.01 -12.49 4.32
C VAL A 195 4.06 -12.23 5.38
N GLN A 196 4.39 -13.23 6.19
CA GLN A 196 5.45 -13.17 7.19
C GLN A 196 6.50 -14.23 6.90
N THR A 197 7.77 -13.86 6.94
CA THR A 197 8.89 -14.82 6.81
C THR A 197 9.25 -15.41 8.17
N ALA A 198 9.97 -16.54 8.19
CA ALA A 198 10.47 -17.14 9.45
C ALA A 198 11.36 -16.21 10.27
N ARG A 199 12.02 -15.26 9.62
CA ARG A 199 12.86 -14.24 10.26
C ARG A 199 12.03 -13.09 10.83
N GLY A 200 10.74 -12.99 10.49
CA GLY A 200 9.86 -11.94 11.00
C GLY A 200 9.73 -10.71 10.11
N HIS A 201 10.29 -10.70 8.89
CA HIS A 201 9.90 -9.72 7.87
C HIS A 201 8.41 -9.92 7.51
N LYS A 202 7.67 -8.83 7.35
CA LYS A 202 6.22 -8.83 7.08
C LYS A 202 5.90 -7.94 5.89
N ILE A 203 4.97 -8.38 5.05
CA ILE A 203 4.27 -7.56 4.06
C ILE A 203 2.80 -7.69 4.39
N ARG A 204 2.08 -6.58 4.52
CA ARG A 204 0.66 -6.58 4.82
C ARG A 204 -0.07 -5.63 3.89
N MET A 205 -1.14 -6.13 3.28
CA MET A 205 -2.10 -5.39 2.47
C MET A 205 -3.44 -5.51 3.16
N TYR A 206 -4.06 -4.37 3.46
CA TYR A 206 -5.35 -4.39 4.11
C TYR A 206 -6.20 -3.19 3.72
N ASP A 207 -7.51 -3.36 3.84
CA ASP A 207 -8.48 -2.32 3.63
C ASP A 207 -9.07 -1.83 4.97
N ALA A 208 -9.98 -0.87 4.84
CA ALA A 208 -10.71 -0.24 5.92
C ALA A 208 -11.44 -1.18 6.88
N THR A 209 -11.92 -2.30 6.38
CA THR A 209 -12.79 -3.20 7.12
C THR A 209 -12.01 -4.00 8.17
N GLU A 210 -10.68 -4.08 8.02
CA GLU A 210 -9.76 -4.69 9.00
C GLU A 210 -9.39 -3.75 10.17
N LYS A 211 -9.60 -2.42 10.06
CA LYS A 211 -9.15 -1.42 11.08
C LYS A 211 -9.73 -1.64 12.48
N ALA A 212 -10.76 -2.47 12.61
CA ALA A 212 -11.30 -2.84 13.89
C ALA A 212 -10.42 -3.85 14.64
N ARG A 213 -9.31 -4.41 14.11
CA ARG A 213 -8.52 -5.44 14.81
C ARG A 213 -7.04 -5.08 14.99
N ASN A 214 -6.54 -5.26 16.21
CA ASN A 214 -5.12 -5.16 16.51
C ASN A 214 -4.37 -6.36 15.87
N PRO A 215 -3.36 -6.15 15.02
CA PRO A 215 -2.64 -7.22 14.34
C PRO A 215 -1.81 -8.13 15.27
N GLU A 216 -1.46 -7.67 16.46
CA GLU A 216 -0.62 -8.46 17.38
C GLU A 216 -1.42 -9.52 18.15
N ASP A 217 -2.67 -9.21 18.51
CA ASP A 217 -3.49 -10.05 19.37
C ASP A 217 -4.88 -10.39 18.78
N GLY A 218 -5.22 -9.83 17.62
CA GLY A 218 -6.52 -10.00 16.98
C GLY A 218 -7.68 -9.34 17.72
N SER A 219 -7.41 -8.57 18.77
CA SER A 219 -8.44 -7.91 19.57
C SER A 219 -9.18 -6.88 18.72
N VAL A 220 -10.51 -6.90 18.80
CA VAL A 220 -11.31 -5.91 18.10
C VAL A 220 -11.20 -4.59 18.87
N GLN A 221 -10.47 -3.60 18.37
CA GLN A 221 -10.58 -2.22 18.85
C GLN A 221 -11.95 -1.69 18.41
N SER A 222 -12.88 -1.63 19.35
CA SER A 222 -14.17 -0.98 19.15
C SER A 222 -13.94 0.52 18.93
N THR A 223 -13.88 0.96 17.67
CA THR A 223 -14.10 2.37 17.36
C THR A 223 -15.60 2.67 17.50
N PRO A 224 -16.02 3.65 18.33
CA PRO A 224 -17.43 3.86 18.67
C PRO A 224 -18.36 4.37 17.54
N ASP A 225 -17.86 4.63 16.34
CA ASP A 225 -18.66 5.19 15.23
C ASP A 225 -18.68 4.21 14.04
N GLU A 226 -19.74 3.41 13.93
CA GLU A 226 -19.99 2.51 12.79
C GLU A 226 -20.31 3.27 11.48
N ASP A 227 -20.67 4.55 11.55
CA ASP A 227 -21.07 5.37 10.39
C ASP A 227 -19.89 5.95 9.58
N ALA A 228 -18.64 5.74 10.02
CA ALA A 228 -17.45 6.19 9.30
C ALA A 228 -16.42 5.06 9.14
N GLN A 229 -16.85 3.91 8.59
CA GLN A 229 -15.92 2.91 8.04
C GLN A 229 -15.20 3.50 6.82
N ARG A 230 -14.17 4.30 7.10
CA ARG A 230 -13.33 5.01 6.13
C ARG A 230 -12.57 4.01 5.29
N VAL A 231 -12.75 4.06 3.97
CA VAL A 231 -12.16 3.20 2.91
C VAL A 231 -10.63 3.35 2.78
N ALA A 232 -9.87 3.44 3.88
CA ALA A 232 -8.42 3.56 3.81
C ALA A 232 -7.76 2.20 3.50
N SER A 233 -7.00 2.16 2.42
CA SER A 233 -6.15 1.04 2.05
C SER A 233 -4.71 1.32 2.46
N GLU A 234 -4.05 0.33 3.05
CA GLU A 234 -2.65 0.44 3.45
C GLU A 234 -1.85 -0.78 2.97
N LEU A 235 -0.72 -0.51 2.33
CA LEU A 235 0.34 -1.49 2.09
C LEU A 235 1.51 -1.15 3.01
N THR A 236 1.86 -2.09 3.89
CA THR A 236 3.01 -1.96 4.80
C THR A 236 4.02 -3.08 4.54
N ILE A 237 5.30 -2.72 4.43
CA ILE A 237 6.43 -3.64 4.39
C ILE A 237 7.27 -3.36 5.64
N GLU A 238 7.50 -4.38 6.45
CA GLU A 238 8.24 -4.28 7.70
C GLU A 238 9.36 -5.33 7.76
N THR A 239 10.54 -4.93 8.23
CA THR A 239 11.65 -5.85 8.47
C THR A 239 11.65 -6.36 9.91
N GLU A 240 12.33 -7.48 10.17
CA GLU A 240 12.44 -8.05 11.53
C GLU A 240 13.01 -7.07 12.58
N VAL A 241 13.85 -6.12 12.12
CA VAL A 241 14.47 -5.11 12.98
C VAL A 241 13.64 -3.83 13.11
N GLY A 242 12.47 -3.76 12.47
CA GLY A 242 11.52 -2.64 12.59
C GLY A 242 11.69 -1.50 11.59
N HIS A 243 12.38 -1.71 10.45
CA HIS A 243 12.27 -0.77 9.33
C HIS A 243 10.90 -0.95 8.67
N LYS A 244 10.21 0.15 8.34
CA LYS A 244 8.84 0.14 7.81
C LYS A 244 8.74 1.01 6.56
N ILE A 245 8.08 0.52 5.51
CA ILE A 245 7.60 1.30 4.37
C ILE A 245 6.08 1.21 4.38
N THR A 246 5.39 2.34 4.26
CA THR A 246 3.93 2.39 4.25
C THR A 246 3.46 3.22 3.06
N LEU A 247 2.56 2.65 2.27
CA LEU A 247 1.77 3.34 1.26
C LEU A 247 0.35 3.41 1.81
N HIS A 248 -0.15 4.61 2.02
CA HIS A 248 -1.48 4.85 2.56
C HIS A 248 -2.32 5.63 1.56
N ASP A 249 -3.47 5.09 1.19
CA ASP A 249 -4.46 5.73 0.33
C ASP A 249 -5.83 5.72 1.00
N ASP A 250 -6.45 6.88 1.13
CA ASP A 250 -7.84 7.01 1.57
C ASP A 250 -8.63 7.74 0.48
N PRO A 251 -9.51 7.04 -0.25
CA PRO A 251 -10.29 7.60 -1.35
C PRO A 251 -11.50 8.41 -0.87
N GLN A 252 -11.98 8.22 0.36
CA GLN A 252 -13.09 9.02 0.91
C GLN A 252 -12.59 10.30 1.60
N GLU A 253 -11.42 10.24 2.24
CA GLU A 253 -10.64 11.42 2.61
C GLU A 253 -9.68 11.85 1.49
N ALA A 254 -10.15 11.84 0.23
CA ALA A 254 -9.43 12.38 -0.92
C ALA A 254 -8.90 13.82 -0.67
N GLU A 255 -9.40 14.48 0.38
CA GLU A 255 -8.94 15.78 0.80
C GLU A 255 -7.73 15.84 1.75
N ILE A 256 -7.37 14.78 2.50
CA ILE A 256 -6.45 14.96 3.65
C ILE A 256 -5.28 13.96 3.74
N ASN A 257 -5.35 12.70 3.31
CA ASN A 257 -4.42 11.67 3.85
C ASN A 257 -3.76 10.65 2.91
N ARG A 258 -3.47 10.97 1.64
CA ARG A 258 -2.59 10.12 0.80
C ARG A 258 -1.13 10.37 1.10
N TYR A 259 -0.37 9.34 1.48
CA TYR A 259 1.07 9.49 1.71
C TYR A 259 1.84 8.19 1.53
N VAL A 260 3.13 8.36 1.25
CA VAL A 260 4.14 7.30 1.36
C VAL A 260 5.09 7.67 2.47
N SER A 261 5.43 6.73 3.34
CA SER A 261 6.42 6.94 4.40
C SER A 261 7.42 5.79 4.49
N VAL A 262 8.67 6.14 4.76
CA VAL A 262 9.73 5.19 5.09
C VAL A 262 10.24 5.53 6.48
N LYS A 263 10.16 4.59 7.41
CA LYS A 263 10.64 4.73 8.78
C LYS A 263 11.72 3.69 9.05
N THR A 264 12.81 4.13 9.66
CA THR A 264 13.85 3.23 10.14
C THR A 264 13.58 2.78 11.56
N ALA A 265 14.15 1.64 11.95
CA ALA A 265 14.05 1.10 13.31
C ALA A 265 14.40 2.11 14.41
N LEU A 266 15.39 2.97 14.16
CA LEU A 266 15.86 3.99 15.10
C LEU A 266 15.05 5.29 15.07
N GLY A 267 14.02 5.38 14.21
CA GLY A 267 13.07 6.50 14.18
C GLY A 267 13.38 7.60 13.17
N HIS A 268 14.35 7.44 12.26
CA HIS A 268 14.42 8.32 11.08
C HIS A 268 13.22 8.07 10.17
N GLU A 269 12.66 9.12 9.59
CA GLU A 269 11.44 9.09 8.78
C GLU A 269 11.61 9.92 7.51
N ILE A 270 11.15 9.40 6.39
CA ILE A 270 10.88 10.13 5.15
C ILE A 270 9.39 10.02 4.90
N ARG A 271 8.72 11.14 4.64
CA ARG A 271 7.29 11.19 4.33
C ARG A 271 7.05 12.06 3.11
N MET A 272 6.31 11.52 2.16
CA MET A 272 5.87 12.21 0.95
C MET A 272 4.35 12.23 0.95
N LYS A 273 3.79 13.43 0.87
CA LYS A 273 2.35 13.64 0.77
C LYS A 273 2.09 14.36 -0.54
N ASP A 274 1.29 13.72 -1.39
CA ASP A 274 0.89 14.28 -2.68
C ASP A 274 -0.64 14.40 -2.70
N LYS A 275 -1.10 15.62 -2.94
CA LYS A 275 -2.51 15.95 -3.12
C LYS A 275 -2.62 17.07 -4.17
N PRO A 276 -3.29 16.82 -5.30
CA PRO A 276 -3.69 17.86 -6.23
C PRO A 276 -4.50 18.92 -5.46
N ASP A 277 -4.08 20.18 -5.54
CA ASP A 277 -4.78 21.34 -4.97
C ASP A 277 -4.77 21.51 -3.43
N ASN A 278 -3.87 20.84 -2.70
CA ASN A 278 -3.72 21.07 -1.25
C ASN A 278 -2.25 21.10 -0.81
N ASP A 279 -2.05 21.03 0.50
CA ASP A 279 -0.75 20.94 1.15
C ASP A 279 0.02 19.68 0.74
N GLN A 280 0.94 19.84 -0.21
CA GLN A 280 1.88 18.83 -0.67
C GLN A 280 3.22 19.03 0.04
N PHE A 281 3.86 17.93 0.42
CA PHE A 281 5.17 18.04 1.04
C PHE A 281 6.04 16.80 0.91
N ILE A 282 7.34 17.05 1.04
CA ILE A 282 8.36 16.05 1.32
C ILE A 282 9.02 16.43 2.64
N GLN A 283 9.00 15.51 3.61
CA GLN A 283 9.61 15.68 4.91
C GLN A 283 10.62 14.58 5.15
N ILE A 284 11.82 14.94 5.61
CA ILE A 284 12.82 14.01 6.11
C ILE A 284 13.13 14.43 7.54
N LYS A 285 12.94 13.52 8.49
CA LYS A 285 13.17 13.76 9.91
C LYS A 285 14.11 12.72 10.46
N SER A 286 15.16 13.17 11.13
CA SER A 286 15.99 12.29 11.95
C SER A 286 15.38 12.06 13.33
N ASN A 287 15.73 10.95 13.95
CA ASN A 287 15.33 10.63 15.31
C ASN A 287 15.78 11.70 16.35
N LEU A 288 16.90 12.37 16.10
CA LEU A 288 17.43 13.43 16.97
C LEU A 288 16.87 14.83 16.64
N GLY A 289 15.96 14.95 15.67
CA GLY A 289 15.23 16.20 15.42
C GLY A 289 15.82 17.13 14.35
N HIS A 290 16.85 16.71 13.61
CA HIS A 290 17.15 17.34 12.31
C HIS A 290 16.00 17.09 11.34
N GLU A 291 15.65 18.09 10.54
CA GLU A 291 14.53 18.08 9.61
C GLU A 291 14.91 18.76 8.29
N PHE A 292 14.54 18.13 7.18
CA PHE A 292 14.41 18.76 5.87
C PHE A 292 12.92 18.75 5.52
N PHE A 293 12.37 19.89 5.12
CA PHE A 293 10.96 20.02 4.78
C PHE A 293 10.78 20.88 3.53
N MET A 294 10.28 20.28 2.47
CA MET A 294 9.85 20.96 1.26
C MET A 294 8.33 20.94 1.24
N ARG A 295 7.72 22.10 1.16
CA ARG A 295 6.27 22.26 1.13
C ARG A 295 5.87 23.02 -0.12
N ASP A 296 4.95 22.44 -0.86
CA ASP A 296 4.29 23.11 -1.98
C ASP A 296 2.80 23.25 -1.65
N LYS A 297 2.31 24.48 -1.65
CA LYS A 297 0.91 24.79 -1.37
C LYS A 297 0.45 25.94 -2.27
N PRO A 298 -0.71 25.81 -2.95
CA PRO A 298 -1.20 26.83 -3.88
C PRO A 298 -1.48 28.22 -3.28
N ASP A 299 -1.59 28.35 -1.95
CA ASP A 299 -1.93 29.60 -1.25
C ASP A 299 -0.70 30.45 -0.87
N ASN A 300 0.43 30.25 -1.54
CA ASN A 300 1.67 31.01 -1.40
C ASN A 300 2.43 30.77 -0.07
N ASN A 301 2.33 29.58 0.52
CA ASN A 301 3.20 29.16 1.63
C ASN A 301 4.20 28.09 1.18
N GLN A 302 4.80 28.30 0.01
CA GLN A 302 5.80 27.43 -0.58
C GLN A 302 7.17 27.73 0.02
N PHE A 303 7.86 26.69 0.48
CA PHE A 303 9.19 26.83 1.03
C PHE A 303 10.00 25.53 1.03
N VAL A 304 11.31 25.69 1.12
CA VAL A 304 12.26 24.65 1.48
C VAL A 304 12.93 25.07 2.78
N ARG A 305 12.86 24.21 3.80
CA ARG A 305 13.44 24.45 5.13
C ARG A 305 14.36 23.32 5.53
N VAL A 306 15.52 23.66 6.07
CA VAL A 306 16.41 22.73 6.77
C VAL A 306 16.56 23.22 8.20
N LYS A 307 16.30 22.36 9.16
CA LYS A 307 16.43 22.64 10.59
C LYS A 307 17.33 21.60 11.24
N THR A 308 18.27 22.06 12.06
CA THR A 308 19.07 21.18 12.90
C THR A 308 18.40 20.98 14.26
N ALA A 309 18.73 19.89 14.94
CA ALA A 309 18.22 19.58 16.27
C ALA A 309 18.39 20.72 17.29
N LEU A 310 19.52 21.44 17.19
CA LEU A 310 19.87 22.54 18.10
C LEU A 310 19.32 23.91 17.67
N GLY A 311 18.56 23.98 16.58
CA GLY A 311 17.82 25.20 16.21
C GLY A 311 18.48 26.09 15.16
N HIS A 312 19.59 25.68 14.52
CA HIS A 312 19.99 26.33 13.27
C HIS A 312 18.94 26.04 12.19
N GLU A 313 18.63 27.04 11.37
CA GLU A 313 17.60 26.97 10.34
C GLU A 313 18.09 27.64 9.06
N PHE A 314 17.81 27.00 7.93
CA PHE A 314 17.93 27.55 6.59
C PHE A 314 16.53 27.51 5.95
N LEU A 315 16.07 28.62 5.41
CA LEU A 315 14.74 28.77 4.81
C LEU A 315 14.86 29.46 3.46
N MET A 316 14.36 28.81 2.42
CA MET A 316 14.05 29.42 1.12
C MET A 316 12.54 29.50 1.01
N GLN A 317 12.00 30.70 0.92
CA GLN A 317 10.57 30.93 0.81
C GLN A 317 10.29 31.65 -0.49
N ASP A 318 9.42 31.07 -1.32
CA ASP A 318 8.98 31.65 -2.57
C ASP A 318 7.50 31.99 -2.46
N LYS A 319 7.23 33.13 -1.84
CA LYS A 319 5.87 33.68 -1.74
C LYS A 319 5.74 34.86 -2.71
N PRO A 320 5.05 34.69 -3.85
CA PRO A 320 4.83 35.76 -4.80
C PRO A 320 4.32 37.05 -4.12
N GLY A 321 4.98 38.16 -4.41
CA GLY A 321 4.56 39.52 -4.03
C GLY A 321 4.81 39.94 -2.58
N ASN A 322 5.13 39.06 -1.63
CA ASN A 322 5.17 39.45 -0.21
C ASN A 322 6.31 38.85 0.64
N SER A 323 6.91 37.72 0.27
CA SER A 323 7.95 37.09 1.15
C SER A 323 8.91 36.20 0.36
N GLN A 324 9.44 36.69 -0.77
CA GLN A 324 10.52 36.00 -1.48
C GLN A 324 11.82 36.25 -0.74
N GLN A 325 12.33 35.23 -0.06
CA GLN A 325 13.50 35.36 0.78
C GLN A 325 14.31 34.07 0.90
N VAL A 326 15.62 34.23 1.10
CA VAL A 326 16.53 33.20 1.60
C VAL A 326 17.06 33.67 2.95
N LYS A 327 16.84 32.87 3.98
CA LYS A 327 17.16 33.20 5.37
C LYS A 327 17.95 32.09 6.03
N VAL A 328 19.00 32.46 6.75
CA VAL A 328 19.79 31.56 7.59
C VAL A 328 19.78 32.09 9.01
N ASN A 329 19.33 31.27 9.95
CA ASN A 329 19.39 31.55 11.37
C ASN A 329 20.36 30.58 12.05
N SER A 330 21.23 31.11 12.90
CA SER A 330 21.93 30.29 13.88
C SER A 330 21.08 30.09 15.13
N ALA A 331 21.34 29.01 15.87
CA ALA A 331 20.72 28.77 17.17
C ALA A 331 20.95 29.91 18.18
N ALA A 332 22.08 30.62 18.05
CA ALA A 332 22.45 31.73 18.93
C ALA A 332 21.83 33.08 18.53
N GLY A 333 21.05 33.15 17.45
CA GLY A 333 20.36 34.38 17.03
C GLY A 333 21.07 35.23 15.99
N HIS A 334 22.22 34.81 15.43
CA HIS A 334 22.75 35.40 14.20
C HIS A 334 21.85 35.07 13.01
N GLN A 335 21.65 36.03 12.11
CA GLN A 335 20.80 35.93 10.94
C GLN A 335 21.51 36.46 9.69
N VAL A 336 21.38 35.74 8.58
CA VAL A 336 21.61 36.23 7.21
C VAL A 336 20.28 36.23 6.48
N LEU A 337 19.96 37.31 5.77
CA LEU A 337 18.71 37.44 5.03
C LEU A 337 18.97 38.09 3.67
N LEU A 338 18.63 37.39 2.60
CA LEU A 338 18.42 37.94 1.27
C LEU A 338 16.90 38.01 1.06
N GLN A 339 16.37 39.21 0.88
CA GLN A 339 14.95 39.46 0.71
C GLN A 339 14.73 40.15 -0.63
N ASP A 340 14.11 39.46 -1.58
CA ASP A 340 13.88 39.99 -2.93
C ASP A 340 12.57 40.78 -3.01
N ALA A 341 11.58 40.42 -2.18
CA ALA A 341 10.32 41.16 -2.08
C ALA A 341 9.87 41.34 -0.62
N PRO A 342 9.29 42.50 -0.26
CA PRO A 342 9.07 43.67 -1.12
C PRO A 342 10.25 44.66 -1.13
N THR A 343 11.24 44.52 -0.23
CA THR A 343 12.22 45.58 0.04
C THR A 343 13.55 45.47 -0.71
N LYS A 344 13.84 44.34 -1.37
CA LYS A 344 15.11 44.09 -2.09
C LYS A 344 16.34 44.37 -1.21
N GLN A 345 16.46 43.64 -0.11
CA GLN A 345 17.47 43.85 0.92
C GLN A 345 18.38 42.63 1.10
N LEU A 346 19.66 42.87 1.31
CA LEU A 346 20.60 41.90 1.86
C LEU A 346 21.02 42.37 3.26
N SER A 347 20.85 41.53 4.27
CA SER A 347 21.25 41.88 5.64
C SER A 347 21.94 40.74 6.39
N LEU A 348 22.85 41.14 7.28
CA LEU A 348 23.48 40.31 8.29
C LEU A 348 23.20 40.95 9.64
N THR A 349 22.60 40.20 10.56
CA THR A 349 22.33 40.64 11.93
C THR A 349 23.00 39.67 12.90
N SER A 350 23.78 40.18 13.84
CA SER A 350 24.37 39.36 14.90
C SER A 350 23.39 39.19 16.06
N ALA A 351 23.65 38.19 16.92
CA ALA A 351 22.88 38.01 18.16
C ALA A 351 22.86 39.24 19.08
N ALA A 352 23.89 40.09 19.02
CA ALA A 352 23.99 41.33 19.80
C ALA A 352 23.30 42.52 19.14
N GLY A 353 22.62 42.34 18.00
CA GLY A 353 21.93 43.40 17.28
C GLY A 353 22.80 44.23 16.32
N HIS A 354 24.10 43.92 16.19
CA HIS A 354 24.92 44.54 15.12
C HIS A 354 24.37 44.16 13.75
N LYS A 355 24.28 45.13 12.84
CA LYS A 355 23.62 44.98 11.55
C LYS A 355 24.49 45.50 10.41
N PHE A 356 24.56 44.74 9.33
CA PHE A 356 24.97 45.19 8.01
C PHE A 356 23.75 45.04 7.08
N LEU A 357 23.44 46.06 6.29
CA LEU A 357 22.30 46.10 5.39
C LEU A 357 22.73 46.75 4.07
N ILE A 358 22.38 46.12 2.95
CA ILE A 358 22.33 46.73 1.63
C ILE A 358 20.85 46.77 1.25
N ASP A 359 20.35 47.96 0.93
CA ASP A 359 18.98 48.21 0.51
C ASP A 359 19.01 48.76 -0.91
N ASP A 360 18.65 47.90 -1.87
CA ASP A 360 18.67 48.25 -3.29
C ASP A 360 17.53 49.21 -3.66
N THR A 361 16.42 49.18 -2.91
CA THR A 361 15.27 50.07 -3.13
C THR A 361 15.64 51.53 -2.87
N THR A 362 16.45 51.76 -1.84
CA THR A 362 16.92 53.11 -1.46
C THR A 362 18.32 53.42 -1.98
N GLY A 363 19.03 52.43 -2.53
CA GLY A 363 20.43 52.56 -2.93
C GLY A 363 21.38 52.77 -1.75
N THR A 364 21.01 52.32 -0.54
CA THR A 364 21.78 52.59 0.68
C THR A 364 22.51 51.36 1.20
N MET A 365 23.63 51.60 1.88
CA MET A 365 24.34 50.61 2.68
C MET A 365 24.44 51.14 4.12
N ILE A 366 24.01 50.34 5.09
CA ILE A 366 23.99 50.70 6.51
C ILE A 366 24.84 49.70 7.29
N LEU A 367 25.80 50.20 8.07
CA LEU A 367 26.54 49.44 9.07
C LEU A 367 26.24 50.02 10.45
N GLN A 368 25.69 49.19 11.33
CA GLN A 368 25.27 49.58 12.69
C GLN A 368 25.90 48.62 13.71
N ALA A 369 26.77 49.13 14.57
CA ALA A 369 27.40 48.38 15.65
C ALA A 369 27.82 49.32 16.79
N VAL A 370 28.12 48.76 17.96
CA VAL A 370 28.67 49.51 19.10
C VAL A 370 30.05 50.11 18.76
N THR A 371 30.86 49.36 18.02
CA THR A 371 32.18 49.80 17.57
C THR A 371 32.42 49.34 16.15
N ILE A 372 32.83 50.25 15.29
CA ILE A 372 33.20 49.98 13.90
C ILE A 372 34.67 50.36 13.75
N VAL A 373 35.52 49.37 13.43
CA VAL A 373 36.95 49.60 13.15
C VAL A 373 37.20 49.34 11.68
N LEU A 374 37.53 50.38 10.94
CA LEU A 374 37.94 50.29 9.54
C LEU A 374 39.47 50.34 9.48
N LYS A 375 40.08 49.31 8.90
CA LYS A 375 41.54 49.26 8.70
C LYS A 375 41.85 49.50 7.23
N GLY A 376 42.75 50.46 6.96
CA GLY A 376 43.18 50.82 5.60
C GLY A 376 42.65 52.19 5.16
N ILE A 377 42.83 52.50 3.87
CA ILE A 377 42.37 53.76 3.27
C ILE A 377 40.90 53.62 2.90
N VAL A 378 40.03 54.44 3.50
CA VAL A 378 38.62 54.58 3.09
C VAL A 378 38.54 55.70 2.06
N LYS A 379 38.27 55.36 0.80
CA LYS A 379 38.03 56.35 -0.27
C LYS A 379 36.53 56.57 -0.40
N LEU A 380 36.08 57.81 -0.19
CA LEU A 380 34.71 58.24 -0.41
C LEU A 380 34.67 59.04 -1.72
N GLY A 381 33.81 58.67 -2.66
CA GLY A 381 33.62 59.39 -3.92
C GLY A 381 32.13 59.68 -4.14
N SER A 382 31.81 60.85 -4.66
CA SER A 382 30.46 61.20 -5.11
C SER A 382 30.44 61.29 -6.64
N GLU A 383 29.44 60.67 -7.30
CA GLU A 383 29.22 60.83 -8.74
C GLU A 383 28.49 62.12 -9.10
N ALA A 384 27.80 62.76 -8.15
CA ALA A 384 27.31 64.10 -8.34
C ALA A 384 28.50 65.04 -8.51
N ALA A 385 28.46 65.88 -9.56
CA ALA A 385 29.40 66.98 -9.74
C ALA A 385 29.38 67.84 -8.47
N MET A 386 30.27 67.55 -7.53
CA MET A 386 30.47 68.35 -6.34
C MET A 386 30.81 69.74 -6.84
N ARG A 387 29.88 70.69 -6.66
CA ARG A 387 30.30 72.09 -6.57
C ARG A 387 31.42 72.10 -5.52
N PRO A 388 32.60 72.62 -5.85
CA PRO A 388 33.72 72.60 -4.93
C PRO A 388 33.26 73.30 -3.64
N VAL A 389 33.14 72.52 -2.57
CA VAL A 389 33.09 73.08 -1.22
C VAL A 389 34.47 73.64 -1.01
N VAL A 390 34.63 74.93 -1.29
CA VAL A 390 35.85 75.68 -1.02
C VAL A 390 35.94 75.81 0.51
N GLY A 391 36.63 74.85 1.10
CA GLY A 391 36.96 74.79 2.51
C GLY A 391 37.81 73.55 2.75
N ASN A 392 39.12 73.76 2.93
CA ASN A 392 40.07 72.71 3.30
C ASN A 392 39.61 72.00 4.57
N ASN A 393 38.93 70.86 4.42
CA ASN A 393 38.76 69.88 5.48
C ASN A 393 39.32 68.55 4.99
N ASP A 394 40.65 68.50 4.82
CA ASP A 394 41.36 67.27 5.08
C ASP A 394 41.14 66.94 6.56
N VAL A 395 40.24 66.00 6.84
CA VAL A 395 40.16 65.38 8.17
C VAL A 395 41.20 64.26 8.21
N ASP A 396 42.48 64.64 8.27
CA ASP A 396 43.57 63.72 8.61
C ASP A 396 43.53 63.51 10.14
N SER A 397 42.74 62.55 10.59
CA SER A 397 42.70 62.14 11.99
C SER A 397 43.72 61.02 12.22
N ARG A 398 44.97 61.39 12.47
CA ARG A 398 46.01 60.47 13.00
C ARG A 398 45.90 60.26 14.52
N GLY A 399 44.68 60.28 15.03
CA GLY A 399 44.29 60.04 16.42
C GLY A 399 42.79 59.77 16.47
N ASP A 400 42.31 59.12 17.55
CA ASP A 400 40.92 58.69 17.72
C ASP A 400 39.91 59.80 17.36
N ALA A 401 39.35 59.73 16.14
CA ALA A 401 38.28 60.62 15.73
C ALA A 401 36.99 60.15 16.39
N THR A 402 36.63 60.82 17.49
CA THR A 402 35.36 60.60 18.17
C THR A 402 34.28 61.41 17.47
N PHE A 403 33.53 60.79 16.56
CA PHE A 403 32.34 61.42 15.98
C PHE A 403 31.21 61.32 17.01
N ALA A 404 30.67 62.45 17.45
CA ALA A 404 29.59 62.49 18.42
C ALA A 404 28.36 61.74 17.88
N THR A 405 27.78 60.90 18.73
CA THR A 405 26.84 59.80 18.46
C THR A 405 25.48 60.19 17.87
N ASN A 406 25.28 61.44 17.46
CA ASN A 406 24.03 61.95 16.89
C ASN A 406 24.21 62.63 15.52
N ALA A 407 25.40 62.56 14.92
CA ALA A 407 25.61 63.08 13.57
C ALA A 407 25.02 62.11 12.53
N THR A 408 23.77 62.33 12.15
CA THR A 408 23.21 61.75 10.92
C THR A 408 23.91 62.41 9.74
N VAL A 409 24.87 61.72 9.13
CA VAL A 409 25.46 62.15 7.86
C VAL A 409 24.43 61.87 6.77
N PHE A 410 23.64 62.88 6.42
CA PHE A 410 22.79 62.83 5.22
C PHE A 410 23.67 63.05 4.00
N ILE A 411 23.75 62.03 3.14
CA ILE A 411 24.34 62.14 1.81
C ILE A 411 23.15 62.12 0.86
N GLN A 412 22.80 63.27 0.29
CA GLN A 412 21.77 63.40 -0.76
C GLN A 412 22.35 63.07 -2.13
#